data_AF-A0A9N9P8W8-F1
#
_entry.id   AF-A0A9N9P8W8-F1
#
_cell.length_a   1.000
_cell.length_b   1.000
_cell.length_c   1.000
_cell.angle_alpha   90.00
_cell.angle_beta   90.00
_cell.angle_gamma   90.00
#
_symmetry.space_group_name_H-M   'P 1'
#
loop_
_entity.id
_entity.type
_entity.pdbx_description
1 polymer ?
#
loop_
_entity_poly.entity_id
_entity_poly.type
_entity_poly.pdbx_seq_one_letter_code
_entity_poly.pdbx_strand_id
1 'polypeptide(L)' 'SLESKCKFQQNGVSCSGSAKLGKIVNYSANITSYFIGCTKYQKNEKWHRFIKVNLDEIDLPLLKKLFM' A
#
# COMPACT_ATOMS: atom_id res chain seq x y z
N SER A 1 -13.50 19.45 0.27
CA SER A 1 -12.39 18.75 0.98
C SER A 1 -11.08 19.14 0.31
N LEU A 2 -10.01 19.34 1.08
CA LEU A 2 -8.67 19.59 0.54
C LEU A 2 -8.07 18.24 0.12
N GLU A 3 -8.47 17.73 -1.04
CA GLU A 3 -7.80 16.56 -1.61
C GLU A 3 -6.35 16.94 -1.92
N SER A 4 -5.43 16.43 -1.12
CA SER A 4 -4.01 16.57 -1.39
C SER A 4 -3.68 15.77 -2.65
N LYS A 5 -3.57 16.47 -3.79
CA LYS A 5 -3.19 15.84 -5.06
C LYS A 5 -1.87 15.08 -4.85
N CYS A 6 -1.86 13.80 -5.21
CA CYS A 6 -0.65 12.97 -5.10
C CYS A 6 0.45 13.60 -5.96
N LYS A 7 1.57 14.00 -5.35
CA LYS A 7 2.69 14.67 -6.06
C LYS A 7 3.46 13.75 -7.03
N PHE A 8 3.12 12.47 -7.06
CA PHE A 8 3.83 11.42 -7.80
C PHE A 8 2.81 10.76 -8.72
N GLN A 9 2.75 11.26 -9.95
CA GLN A 9 1.81 10.83 -10.99
C GLN A 9 2.62 10.38 -12.20
N GLN A 10 2.24 9.25 -12.79
CA GLN A 10 2.68 8.91 -14.13
C GLN A 10 1.57 9.37 -15.07
N ASN A 11 1.85 10.31 -15.97
CA ASN A 11 0.86 10.89 -16.89
C ASN A 11 -0.42 11.41 -16.20
N GLY A 12 -0.31 12.01 -15.02
CA GLY A 12 -1.48 12.51 -14.26
C GLY A 12 -2.24 11.45 -13.46
N VAL A 13 -1.88 10.16 -13.58
CA VAL A 13 -2.53 9.06 -12.84
C VAL A 13 -1.76 8.77 -11.56
N SER A 14 -2.42 8.95 -10.41
CA SER A 14 -1.92 8.46 -9.11
C SER A 14 -2.26 6.98 -8.96
N CYS A 15 -1.26 6.09 -9.01
CA CYS A 15 -1.38 4.63 -8.82
C CYS A 15 -2.57 4.01 -9.56
N SER A 16 -2.38 3.53 -10.80
CA SER A 16 -3.49 2.88 -11.51
C SER A 16 -3.87 1.54 -10.86
N GLY A 17 -5.17 1.31 -10.61
CA GLY A 17 -5.70 0.08 -10.01
C GLY A 17 -6.47 0.31 -8.70
N SER A 18 -7.21 -0.71 -8.24
CA SER A 18 -7.97 -0.65 -7.00
C SER A 18 -7.07 -0.73 -5.77
N ALA A 19 -7.49 -0.16 -4.64
CA ALA A 19 -6.80 -0.32 -3.37
C ALA A 19 -6.72 -1.81 -2.98
N LYS A 20 -5.56 -2.25 -2.47
CA LYS A 20 -5.31 -3.64 -2.07
C LYS A 20 -4.37 -3.72 -0.87
N LEU A 21 -4.63 -4.69 0.01
CA LEU A 21 -3.70 -5.06 1.07
C LEU A 21 -2.55 -5.90 0.51
N GLY A 22 -1.34 -5.39 0.59
CA GLY A 22 -0.11 -6.09 0.24
C GLY A 22 0.68 -6.50 1.49
N LYS A 23 1.62 -7.42 1.29
CA LYS A 23 2.60 -7.82 2.31
C LYS A 23 4.02 -7.82 1.74
N ILE A 24 4.98 -7.41 2.55
CA ILE A 24 6.41 -7.52 2.27
C ILE A 24 6.98 -8.48 3.32
N VAL A 25 7.59 -9.56 2.85
CA VAL A 25 8.27 -10.53 3.69
C VAL A 25 9.77 -10.28 3.61
N ASN A 26 10.40 -10.03 4.76
CA ASN A 26 11.83 -10.03 4.90
C ASN A 26 12.26 -11.37 5.52
N TYR A 27 12.76 -12.28 4.69
CA TYR A 27 13.14 -13.63 5.11
C TYR A 27 14.36 -13.66 6.02
N SER A 28 15.34 -12.74 5.85
CA SER A 28 16.54 -12.73 6.69
C SER A 28 16.24 -12.28 8.13
N ALA A 29 15.28 -11.37 8.29
CA ALA A 29 14.83 -10.90 9.61
C ALA A 29 13.61 -11.64 10.15
N ASN A 30 13.00 -12.54 9.37
CA ASN A 30 11.71 -13.18 9.65
C ASN A 30 10.58 -12.19 10.00
N ILE A 31 10.54 -11.04 9.30
CA ILE A 31 9.55 -9.97 9.53
C ILE A 31 8.56 -9.95 8.37
N THR A 32 7.26 -9.88 8.68
CA THR A 32 6.20 -9.58 7.70
C THR A 32 5.62 -8.21 7.99
N SER A 33 5.68 -7.31 7.01
CA SER A 33 5.05 -5.99 7.08
C SER A 33 3.89 -5.90 6.11
N TYR A 34 2.82 -5.22 6.50
CA TYR A 34 1.64 -5.01 5.67
C TYR A 34 1.59 -3.57 5.17
N PHE A 35 0.97 -3.39 4.01
CA PHE A 35 0.77 -2.07 3.44
C PHE A 35 -0.52 -2.01 2.62
N ILE A 36 -1.12 -0.84 2.53
CA ILE A 36 -2.20 -0.56 1.59
C ILE A 36 -1.57 0.10 0.35
N GLY A 37 -1.71 -0.56 -0.79
CA GLY A 37 -1.24 -0.07 -2.10
C GLY A 37 -2.35 -0.16 -3.14
N CYS A 38 -2.01 -0.09 -4.43
CA CYS A 38 -2.92 -0.40 -5.53
C CYS A 38 -2.61 -1.76 -6.15
N THR A 39 -3.55 -2.37 -6.89
CA THR A 39 -3.38 -3.70 -7.52
C THR A 39 -2.18 -3.81 -8.45
N LYS A 40 -1.72 -2.71 -9.06
CA LYS A 40 -0.53 -2.67 -9.91
C LYS A 40 0.74 -2.27 -9.18
N TYR A 41 0.74 -2.26 -7.84
CA TYR A 41 1.93 -1.97 -7.05
C TYR A 41 3.10 -2.89 -7.45
N GLN A 42 4.25 -2.30 -7.77
CA GLN A 42 5.51 -3.02 -7.93
C GLN A 42 6.52 -2.54 -6.88
N LYS A 43 7.23 -3.49 -6.27
CA LYS A 43 8.29 -3.19 -5.31
C LYS A 43 9.40 -2.41 -6.01
N ASN A 44 9.85 -1.32 -5.38
CA ASN A 44 10.94 -0.44 -5.84
C ASN A 44 10.60 0.48 -7.03
N GLU A 45 9.36 0.50 -7.54
CA GLU A 45 8.97 1.53 -8.50
C GLU A 45 8.82 2.88 -7.78
N LYS A 46 9.51 3.91 -8.30
CA LYS A 46 9.52 5.28 -7.73
C LYS A 46 8.14 5.92 -7.60
N TRP A 47 7.17 5.46 -8.40
CA TRP A 47 5.88 6.13 -8.58
C TRP A 47 4.70 5.40 -7.90
N HIS A 48 4.95 4.25 -7.28
CA HIS A 48 3.93 3.49 -6.56
C HIS A 48 4.03 3.76 -5.05
N ARG A 49 3.09 4.57 -4.54
CA ARG A 49 2.96 4.84 -3.11
C ARG A 49 2.20 3.71 -2.41
N PHE A 50 2.55 3.52 -1.15
CA PHE A 50 1.83 2.66 -0.22
C PHE A 50 1.77 3.31 1.15
N ILE A 51 0.75 2.95 1.92
CA ILE A 51 0.62 3.30 3.33
C ILE A 51 1.10 2.09 4.12
N LYS A 52 2.14 2.26 4.94
CA LYS A 52 2.55 1.21 5.89
C LYS A 52 1.44 1.02 6.92
N VAL A 53 1.08 -0.22 7.18
CA VAL A 53 0.13 -0.57 8.24
C VAL A 53 0.93 -0.77 9.52
N ASN A 54 0.60 0.00 10.56
CA ASN A 54 1.05 -0.31 11.91
C ASN A 54 0.08 -1.34 12.51
N LEU A 55 0.55 -2.56 12.72
CA LEU A 55 -0.27 -3.64 13.27
C LEU A 55 -0.58 -3.47 14.76
N ASP A 56 0.19 -2.63 15.47
CA ASP A 56 -0.06 -2.34 16.89
C ASP A 56 -1.28 -1.41 17.07
N GLU A 57 -1.66 -0.69 16.00
CA GLU A 57 -2.76 0.29 16.00
C GLU A 57 -3.96 -0.16 15.16
N ILE A 58 -3.78 -1.11 14.23
CA ILE A 58 -4.78 -1.45 13.22
C ILE A 58 -5.07 -2.96 13.20
N ASP A 59 -6.36 -3.30 13.26
CA ASP A 59 -6.86 -4.67 13.15
C ASP A 59 -6.68 -5.25 11.73
N LEU A 60 -5.77 -6.22 11.61
CA LEU A 60 -5.44 -6.87 10.34
C LEU A 60 -6.62 -7.65 9.72
N PRO A 61 -7.37 -8.47 10.46
CA PRO A 61 -8.64 -9.05 10.01
C PRO A 61 -9.58 -8.05 9.32
N LEU A 62 -9.79 -6.88 9.92
CA LEU A 62 -10.62 -5.83 9.32
C LEU A 62 -10.04 -5.34 8.00
N LEU A 63 -8.73 -5.08 7.93
CA LEU A 63 -8.07 -4.68 6.68
C LEU A 63 -8.21 -5.72 5.58
N LYS A 64 -8.10 -7.02 5.92
CA LYS A 64 -8.31 -8.11 4.94
C LYS A 64 -9.73 -8.06 4.38
N LYS A 65 -10.74 -7.83 5.22
CA LYS A 65 -12.14 -7.72 4.77
C LYS A 65 -12.37 -6.53 3.81
N LEU A 66 -11.62 -5.44 3.99
CA LEU A 66 -11.79 -4.21 3.21
C LEU A 66 -11.02 -4.21 1.88
N PHE A 67 -9.87 -4.90 1.83
CA PHE A 67 -8.89 -4.71 0.74
C PHE A 67 -8.33 -6.02 0.16
N MET A 68 -8.86 -7.19 0.52
CA MET A 68 -8.52 -8.48 -0.10
C MET A 68 -9.68 -9.09 -0.88
#